data_AF-A0A522VFW2-F1
#
_entry.id   AF-A0A522VFW2-F1
#
_cell.length_a   1.000
_cell.length_b   1.000
_cell.length_c   1.000
_cell.angle_alpha   90.00
_cell.angle_beta   90.00
_cell.angle_gamma   90.00
#
_symmetry.space_group_name_H-M   'P 1'
#
loop_
_entity.id
_entity.type
_entity.pdbx_description
1 polymer ?
#
loop_
_entity_poly.entity_id
_entity_poly.type
_entity_poly.pdbx_seq_one_letter_code
_entity_poly.pdbx_strand_id
1 'polypeptide(L)' 'MEEFFHMGGYAFYIWTSYGLALAVLLVNVVLPLRRKSQVLRNLESLQRQAARRKA' A
#
# COMPACT_ATOMS: atom_id res chain seq x y z
N MET A 1 -31.81 1.74 -17.53
CA MET A 1 -30.60 1.63 -16.67
C MET A 1 -29.51 0.73 -17.26
N GLU A 2 -29.74 0.01 -18.37
CA GLU A 2 -28.69 -0.80 -19.05
C GLU A 2 -27.91 -0.03 -20.13
N GLU A 3 -28.43 1.10 -20.62
CA GLU A 3 -27.77 1.92 -21.67
C GLU A 3 -26.40 2.47 -21.22
N PHE A 4 -26.17 2.68 -19.92
CA PHE A 4 -24.87 3.13 -19.38
C PHE A 4 -23.78 2.05 -19.47
N PHE A 5 -24.16 0.77 -19.48
CA PHE A 5 -23.23 -0.35 -19.68
C PHE A 5 -23.10 -0.73 -21.16
N HIS A 6 -24.11 -0.42 -21.97
CA HIS A 6 -24.19 -0.80 -23.38
C HIS A 6 -23.77 0.30 -24.38
N MET A 7 -23.28 1.47 -23.92
CA MET A 7 -22.55 2.43 -24.77
C MET A 7 -21.12 1.92 -25.09
N GLY A 8 -21.03 0.85 -25.89
CA GLY A 8 -19.88 0.57 -26.76
C GLY A 8 -18.48 0.59 -26.14
N GLY A 9 -18.28 0.11 -24.91
CA GLY A 9 -16.94 -0.16 -24.36
C GLY A 9 -16.27 0.93 -23.52
N TYR A 10 -16.88 2.12 -23.35
CA TYR A 10 -16.30 3.20 -22.54
C TYR A 10 -16.30 2.93 -21.02
N ALA A 11 -17.31 2.23 -20.51
CA ALA A 11 -17.41 1.89 -19.10
C ALA A 11 -16.21 1.05 -18.61
N PHE A 12 -15.66 0.18 -19.48
CA PHE A 12 -14.49 -0.61 -19.19
C PHE A 12 -13.21 0.25 -19.08
N TYR A 13 -13.04 1.22 -19.96
CA TYR A 13 -11.91 2.18 -19.90
C TYR A 13 -11.90 3.01 -18.62
N ILE A 14 -13.09 3.46 -18.20
CA ILE A 14 -13.27 4.25 -16.98
C ILE A 14 -12.95 3.39 -15.75
N TRP A 15 -13.52 2.19 -15.66
CA TRP A 15 -13.22 1.24 -14.58
C TRP A 15 -11.76 0.84 -14.52
N THR A 16 -11.11 0.62 -15.67
CA THR A 16 -9.68 0.27 -15.72
C THR A 16 -8.81 1.45 -15.29
N SER A 17 -9.15 2.68 -15.69
CA SER A 17 -8.45 3.89 -15.25
C SER A 17 -8.60 4.13 -13.74
N TYR A 18 -9.80 3.95 -13.19
CA TYR A 18 -10.03 4.02 -11.74
C TYR A 18 -9.33 2.87 -11.00
N GLY A 19 -9.35 1.66 -11.55
CA GLY A 19 -8.63 0.51 -11.00
C GLY A 19 -7.12 0.71 -10.98
N LEU A 20 -6.56 1.31 -12.03
CA LEU A 20 -5.14 1.66 -12.11
C LEU A 20 -4.78 2.74 -11.09
N ALA A 21 -5.59 3.80 -10.97
CA ALA A 21 -5.40 4.84 -9.96
C ALA A 21 -5.46 4.26 -8.53
N LEU A 22 -6.44 3.40 -8.26
CA LEU A 22 -6.57 2.69 -6.99
C LEU A 22 -5.36 1.78 -6.73
N ALA A 23 -4.88 1.06 -7.75
CA ALA A 23 -3.70 0.21 -7.64
C ALA A 23 -2.44 1.02 -7.30
N VAL A 24 -2.23 2.16 -7.96
CA VAL A 24 -1.09 3.06 -7.67
C VAL A 24 -1.18 3.62 -6.25
N LEU A 25 -2.38 4.02 -5.80
CA LEU A 25 -2.63 4.45 -4.42
C LEU A 25 -2.33 3.34 -3.42
N LEU A 26 -2.84 2.13 -3.66
CA LEU A 26 -2.60 0.97 -2.80
C LEU A 26 -1.11 0.64 -2.73
N VAL A 27 -0.39 0.64 -3.86
CA VAL A 27 1.07 0.42 -3.86
C VAL A 27 1.78 1.50 -3.05
N ASN A 28 1.41 2.77 -3.21
CA ASN A 28 1.99 3.88 -2.46
C ASN A 28 1.71 3.83 -0.96
N VAL A 29 0.59 3.25 -0.53
CA VAL A 29 0.23 3.11 0.88
C VAL A 29 0.79 1.82 1.49
N VAL A 30 0.77 0.72 0.75
CA VAL A 30 1.26 -0.59 1.21
C VAL A 30 2.78 -0.62 1.35
N LEU A 31 3.53 0.02 0.45
CA LEU A 31 5.00 0.11 0.57
C LEU A 31 5.48 0.72 1.91
N PRO A 32 5.03 1.92 2.33
CA PRO A 32 5.46 2.53 3.56
C PRO A 32 4.93 1.80 4.79
N LEU A 33 3.72 1.22 4.74
CA LEU A 33 3.20 0.37 5.82
C LEU A 33 4.08 -0.87 6.05
N ARG A 34 4.51 -1.55 4.98
CA ARG A 34 5.43 -2.69 5.06
C ARG A 34 6.81 -2.26 5.59
N ARG A 35 7.33 -1.11 5.14
CA ARG A 35 8.62 -0.57 5.61
C ARG A 35 8.57 -0.14 7.08
N LYS A 36 7.47 0.47 7.55
CA LYS A 36 7.31 0.87 8.95
C LYS A 36 7.40 -0.31 9.90
N SER A 37 6.80 -1.45 9.53
CA SER A 37 6.86 -2.67 10.34
C SER A 37 8.30 -3.19 10.50
N GLN A 38 9.13 -3.07 9.47
CA GLN A 38 10.55 -3.45 9.55
C GLN A 38 11.37 -2.50 10.43
N VAL A 39 11.12 -1.19 10.35
CA VAL A 39 11.86 -0.20 11.16
C VAL A 39 11.60 -0.39 12.67
N LEU A 40 10.34 -0.61 13.06
CA LEU A 40 9.99 -0.84 14.47
C LEU A 40 10.64 -2.12 15.04
N ARG A 41 10.65 -3.20 14.26
CA ARG A 41 11.32 -4.46 14.67
C ARG A 41 12.83 -4.29 14.87
N ASN A 42 13.48 -3.44 14.06
CA ASN A 42 14.91 -3.20 14.18
C ASN A 42 15.25 -2.35 15.42
N LEU A 43 14.39 -1.41 15.80
CA LEU A 43 14.60 -0.58 17.00
C LEU A 43 14.56 -1.38 18.30
N GLU A 44 13.65 -2.37 18.43
CA GLU A 44 13.61 -3.24 19.62
C GLU A 44 14.91 -4.05 19.77
N SER A 45 15.48 -4.52 18.66
CA SER A 45 16.72 -5.30 18.70
C SER A 45 17.92 -4.47 19.16
N LEU A 46 18.00 -3.19 18.74
CA LEU A 46 19.05 -2.26 19.14
C LEU A 46 18.92 -1.85 20.61
N GLN A 47 17.70 -1.61 21.11
CA GLN A 47 17.46 -1.28 22.52
C GLN A 47 17.91 -2.41 23.45
N ARG A 48 17.64 -3.67 23.09
CA ARG A 48 18.07 -4.84 23.89
C ARG A 48 19.59 -4.97 23.96
N GLN A 49 20.30 -4.66 22.88
CA GLN A 49 21.77 -4.67 22.87
C GLN A 49 22.35 -3.50 23.66
N ALA A 50 21.76 -2.30 23.57
CA ALA A 50 22.18 -1.14 24.34
C ALA A 50 21.98 -1.33 25.85
N ALA A 51 20.90 -2.01 26.26
CA ALA A 51 20.64 -2.36 27.66
C ALA A 51 21.67 -3.38 28.20
N ARG A 52 22.09 -4.36 27.38
CA ARG A 52 23.13 -5.34 27.76
C ARG A 52 24.54 -4.74 27.85
N ARG A 53 24.85 -3.68 27.11
CA ARG A 53 26.19 -3.05 27.13
C ARG A 53 26.41 -2.11 28.33
N LYS A 54 25.34 -1.77 29.06
CA LYS A 54 25.39 -0.93 30.27
C LYS A 54 25.34 -1.72 31.60
N ALA A 55 25.25 -3.05 31.54
CA ALA A 55 25.37 -3.95 32.68
C ALA A 55 26.75 -4.61 32.67
#